data_AF-A0A9X6TN59-F1
#
_entry.id   AF-A0A9X6TN59-F1
#
_cell.length_a   1.000
_cell.length_b   1.000
_cell.length_c   1.000
_cell.angle_alpha   90.00
_cell.angle_beta   90.00
_cell.angle_gamma   90.00
#
_symmetry.space_group_name_H-M   'P 1'
#
loop_
_entity.id
_entity.type
_entity.pdbx_description
1 polymer ?
#
loop_
_entity_poly.entity_id
_entity_poly.type
_entity_poly.pdbx_seq_one_letter_code
_entity_poly.pdbx_strand_id
1 'polypeptide(L)'
;MLVTLEEAKEWIRVDGDDDQTITMLIKAAELYIYKATGKTFTQTNEDAKLLCLFLVADWYENRLLVGEKASEKIRTIVQSMILQLQYAPEPQEERK
;
A
#
# COMPACT_ATOMS: atom_id res chain seq x y z
N MET A 1 -5.15 2.58 -10.11
CA MET A 1 -5.01 2.64 -8.64
C MET A 1 -5.12 1.21 -8.12
N LEU A 2 -4.29 0.84 -7.17
CA LEU A 2 -4.29 -0.47 -6.52
C LEU A 2 -5.49 -0.65 -5.60
N VAL A 3 -5.90 0.46 -4.96
CA VAL A 3 -6.98 0.52 -3.97
C VAL A 3 -7.89 1.69 -4.35
N THR A 4 -9.20 1.51 -4.20
CA THR A 4 -10.17 2.61 -4.35
C THR A 4 -10.19 3.49 -3.09
N LEU A 5 -10.70 4.72 -3.23
CA LEU A 5 -10.84 5.62 -2.09
C LEU A 5 -11.75 5.03 -0.99
N GLU A 6 -12.85 4.39 -1.39
CA GLU A 6 -13.79 3.76 -0.45
C GLU A 6 -13.16 2.62 0.35
N GLU A 7 -12.44 1.72 -0.34
CA GLU A 7 -11.72 0.62 0.32
C GLU A 7 -10.67 1.14 1.31
N ALA A 8 -9.97 2.23 0.96
CA ALA A 8 -9.01 2.84 1.85
C ALA A 8 -9.69 3.46 3.07
N LYS A 9 -10.82 4.17 2.90
CA LYS A 9 -11.62 4.76 4.00
C LYS A 9 -12.17 3.70 4.93
N GLU A 10 -12.71 2.61 4.38
CA GLU A 10 -13.21 1.46 5.14
C GLU A 10 -12.08 0.83 5.97
N TRP A 11 -10.91 0.64 5.36
CA TRP A 11 -9.74 0.05 6.03
C TRP A 11 -9.25 0.88 7.24
N ILE A 12 -9.13 2.19 7.07
CA ILE A 12 -8.67 3.10 8.15
C ILE A 12 -9.80 3.58 9.07
N ARG A 13 -11.05 3.16 8.81
CA ARG A 13 -12.27 3.51 9.57
C ARG A 13 -12.48 5.02 9.72
N VAL A 14 -12.38 5.74 8.60
CA VAL A 14 -12.59 7.20 8.55
C VAL A 14 -13.90 7.52 7.83
N ASP A 15 -14.82 8.13 8.57
CA ASP A 15 -16.06 8.70 8.05
C ASP A 15 -15.86 10.22 7.89
N GLY A 16 -15.64 10.73 6.67
CA GLY A 16 -15.46 12.20 6.48
C GLY A 16 -14.87 12.67 5.14
N ASP A 17 -14.51 13.96 5.10
CA ASP A 17 -14.04 14.78 3.95
C ASP A 17 -12.53 14.66 3.63
N ASP A 18 -11.85 13.65 4.18
CA ASP A 18 -10.41 13.46 4.03
C ASP A 18 -9.98 12.88 2.67
N ASP A 19 -10.90 12.84 1.71
CA ASP A 19 -10.78 12.20 0.41
C ASP A 19 -9.53 12.63 -0.35
N GLN A 20 -9.20 13.93 -0.32
CA GLN A 20 -8.01 14.46 -1.00
C GLN A 20 -6.73 13.88 -0.40
N THR A 21 -6.65 13.86 0.93
CA THR A 21 -5.46 13.39 1.63
C THR A 21 -5.32 11.88 1.51
N ILE A 22 -6.42 11.13 1.62
CA ILE A 22 -6.41 9.67 1.42
C ILE A 22 -6.03 9.32 -0.03
N THR A 23 -6.58 10.03 -1.02
CA THR A 23 -6.21 9.86 -2.43
C THR A 23 -4.73 10.11 -2.68
N MET A 24 -4.16 11.14 -2.05
CA MET A 24 -2.72 11.42 -2.12
C MET A 24 -1.90 10.27 -1.50
N LEU A 25 -2.32 9.74 -0.35
CA LEU A 25 -1.62 8.62 0.31
C LEU A 25 -1.66 7.35 -0.55
N ILE A 26 -2.79 7.02 -1.18
CA ILE A 26 -2.91 5.88 -2.08
C ILE A 26 -1.89 6.01 -3.23
N LYS A 27 -1.84 7.18 -3.88
CA LYS A 27 -0.88 7.45 -4.97
C LYS A 27 0.57 7.35 -4.50
N ALA A 28 0.87 7.86 -3.30
CA ALA A 28 2.20 7.75 -2.72
C ALA A 28 2.59 6.29 -2.43
N ALA A 29 1.62 5.48 -1.96
CA ALA A 29 1.84 4.07 -1.62
C ALA A 29 2.10 3.23 -2.88
N GLU A 30 1.29 3.43 -3.92
CA GLU A 30 1.51 2.83 -5.24
C GLU A 30 2.90 3.15 -5.80
N LEU A 31 3.29 4.43 -5.74
CA LEU A 31 4.60 4.87 -6.22
C LEU A 31 5.74 4.28 -5.38
N TYR A 32 5.55 4.16 -4.07
CA TYR A 32 6.53 3.54 -3.18
C TYR A 32 6.74 2.05 -3.50
N ILE A 33 5.64 1.30 -3.67
CA ILE A 33 5.69 -0.12 -4.06
C ILE A 33 6.39 -0.27 -5.42
N TYR A 34 6.06 0.58 -6.40
CA TYR A 34 6.74 0.57 -7.70
C TYR A 34 8.24 0.85 -7.57
N LYS A 35 8.65 1.87 -6.81
CA LYS A 35 10.06 2.19 -6.59
C LYS A 35 10.81 1.08 -5.86
N ALA A 36 10.15 0.38 -4.93
CA ALA A 36 10.76 -0.68 -4.14
C ALA A 36 10.88 -2.01 -4.89
N THR A 37 9.92 -2.33 -5.76
CA THR A 37 9.85 -3.63 -6.46
C THR A 37 10.29 -3.57 -7.92
N GLY A 38 10.25 -2.38 -8.54
CA GLY A 38 10.42 -2.18 -9.98
C GLY A 38 9.25 -2.66 -10.84
N LYS A 39 8.16 -3.13 -10.22
CA LYS A 39 7.00 -3.71 -10.91
C LYS A 39 5.75 -2.84 -10.71
N THR A 40 4.90 -2.82 -11.74
CA THR A 40 3.56 -2.23 -11.65
C THR A 40 2.55 -3.31 -11.34
N PHE A 41 1.67 -3.04 -10.39
CA PHE A 41 0.62 -3.96 -9.98
C PHE A 41 -0.75 -3.36 -10.29
N THR A 42 -1.73 -4.23 -10.52
CA THR A 42 -3.13 -3.86 -10.69
C THR A 42 -3.93 -4.29 -9.46
N GLN A 43 -5.16 -3.82 -9.35
CA GLN A 43 -6.13 -4.19 -8.31
C GLN A 43 -6.45 -5.70 -8.24
N THR A 44 -5.96 -6.54 -9.16
CA THR A 44 -6.10 -8.01 -9.10
C THR A 44 -4.98 -8.67 -8.30
N ASN A 45 -3.94 -7.93 -7.92
CA ASN A 45 -2.87 -8.44 -7.05
C ASN A 45 -3.20 -8.10 -5.60
N GLU A 46 -3.78 -9.07 -4.88
CA GLU A 46 -4.25 -8.90 -3.50
C GLU A 46 -3.10 -8.55 -2.53
N ASP A 47 -1.90 -9.07 -2.75
CA ASP A 47 -0.73 -8.77 -1.92
C ASP A 47 -0.29 -7.31 -2.05
N ALA A 48 -0.27 -6.78 -3.29
CA ALA A 48 0.05 -5.39 -3.57
C ALA A 48 -1.04 -4.45 -3.04
N LYS A 49 -2.30 -4.88 -3.15
CA LYS A 49 -3.45 -4.16 -2.60
C LYS A 49 -3.37 -4.05 -1.08
N LEU A 50 -3.10 -5.17 -0.40
CA LEU A 50 -2.93 -5.20 1.06
C LEU A 50 -1.74 -4.35 1.52
N LEU A 51 -0.60 -4.44 0.82
CA LEU A 51 0.56 -3.59 1.13
C LEU A 51 0.24 -2.11 0.98
N CYS A 52 -0.50 -1.74 -0.07
CA CYS A 52 -0.95 -0.37 -0.27
C CYS A 52 -1.82 0.11 0.89
N LEU A 53 -2.78 -0.70 1.35
CA LEU A 53 -3.63 -0.40 2.51
C LEU A 53 -2.83 -0.23 3.81
N PHE A 54 -1.84 -1.10 4.05
CA PHE A 54 -0.95 -0.95 5.22
C PHE A 54 -0.19 0.36 5.22
N LEU A 55 0.38 0.76 4.08
CA LEU A 55 1.11 2.03 3.96
C LEU A 55 0.17 3.23 4.14
N VAL A 56 -1.03 3.19 3.55
CA VAL A 56 -2.03 4.25 3.72
C VAL A 56 -2.41 4.39 5.19
N ALA A 57 -2.68 3.29 5.90
CA ALA A 57 -3.00 3.31 7.32
C ALA A 57 -1.84 3.89 8.15
N ASP A 58 -0.62 3.38 7.97
CA ASP A 58 0.56 3.84 8.72
C ASP A 58 0.82 5.33 8.51
N TRP A 59 0.75 5.81 7.26
CA TRP A 59 0.97 7.22 6.97
C TRP A 59 -0.20 8.11 7.34
N TYR A 60 -1.43 7.58 7.37
CA TYR A 60 -2.61 8.31 7.83
C TYR A 60 -2.57 8.50 9.34
N GLU A 61 -2.27 7.46 10.11
CA GLU A 61 -2.18 7.51 11.57
C GLU A 61 -0.99 8.37 12.02
N ASN A 62 0.16 8.25 11.34
CA ASN A 62 1.40 8.92 11.75
C ASN A 62 1.64 10.29 11.07
N ARG A 63 0.60 10.95 10.53
CA ARG A 63 0.71 12.26 9.84
C ARG A 63 1.40 13.36 10.67
N LEU A 64 1.27 13.30 11.99
CA LEU A 64 1.77 14.32 12.93
C LEU A 64 3.14 13.96 13.53
N LEU A 65 3.63 12.75 13.31
CA LEU A 65 4.78 12.20 14.01
C LEU A 65 6.05 12.30 13.17
N VAL A 66 6.55 13.52 13.02
CA VAL A 66 7.97 13.75 12.67
C VAL A 66 8.82 13.32 13.86
N GLY A 67 9.08 12.01 14.01
CA GLY A 67 10.05 11.50 14.98
C GLY A 67 9.68 10.25 15.76
N GLU A 68 8.42 9.79 15.77
CA GLU A 68 8.12 8.47 16.32
C GLU A 68 8.43 7.40 15.29
N LYS A 69 9.33 6.49 15.68
CA LYS A 69 9.68 5.33 14.88
C LYS A 69 8.39 4.58 14.58
N ALA A 70 7.95 4.55 13.31
CA ALA A 70 6.96 3.57 12.85
C ALA A 70 7.27 2.22 13.52
N SER A 71 6.24 1.53 14.03
CA SER A 71 6.47 0.32 14.84
C SER A 71 7.44 -0.61 14.11
N GLU A 72 8.53 -1.05 14.78
CA GLU A 72 9.53 -1.92 14.15
C GLU A 72 8.90 -3.15 13.50
N LYS A 73 7.77 -3.62 14.05
CA LYS A 73 6.98 -4.71 13.47
C LYS A 73 6.38 -4.36 12.10
N ILE A 74 5.82 -3.16 11.94
CA ILE A 74 5.24 -2.70 10.66
C ILE A 74 6.34 -2.62 9.60
N ARG A 75 7.52 -2.08 9.95
CA ARG A 75 8.66 -2.05 9.03
C ARG A 75 9.06 -3.46 8.56
N THR A 76 9.16 -4.42 9.46
CA THR A 76 9.50 -5.80 9.12
C THR A 76 8.46 -6.44 8.20
N ILE A 77 7.17 -6.23 8.46
CA ILE A 77 6.08 -6.74 7.62
C ILE A 77 6.14 -6.11 6.22
N VAL A 78 6.25 -4.79 6.13
CA VAL A 78 6.35 -4.06 4.85
C VAL A 78 7.56 -4.54 4.05
N GLN A 79 8.73 -4.70 4.68
CA GLN A 79 9.92 -5.23 4.00
C GLN A 79 9.71 -6.65 3.47
N SER A 80 9.09 -7.53 4.26
CA SER A 80 8.77 -8.89 3.84
C SER A 80 7.80 -8.92 2.66
N MET A 81 6.76 -8.10 2.69
CA MET A 81 5.77 -8.01 1.59
C MET A 81 6.40 -7.45 0.31
N ILE A 82 7.26 -6.42 0.41
CA ILE A 82 8.02 -5.92 -0.74
C ILE A 82 8.86 -7.03 -1.35
N LEU A 83 9.55 -7.81 -0.52
CA LEU A 83 10.38 -8.92 -0.98
C LEU A 83 9.54 -9.96 -1.73
N GLN A 84 8.39 -10.35 -1.16
CA GLN A 84 7.45 -11.27 -1.80
C GLN A 84 6.99 -10.76 -3.15
N LEU A 85 6.59 -9.48 -3.26
CA LEU A 85 6.17 -8.85 -4.51
C LEU A 85 7.31 -8.74 -5.54
N GLN A 86 8.53 -8.44 -5.08
CA GLN A 86 9.70 -8.34 -5.93
C GLN A 86 10.06 -9.67 -6.58
N TYR A 87 9.96 -10.77 -5.84
CA TYR A 87 10.27 -12.13 -6.34
C TYR A 87 9.05 -12.94 -6.76
N ALA A 88 7.84 -12.39 -6.64
CA ALA A 88 6.63 -13.04 -7.12
C ALA A 88 6.79 -13.37 -8.61
N PRO A 89 6.49 -14.62 -9.02
CA PRO A 89 6.48 -14.97 -10.43
C PRO A 89 5.50 -14.06 -11.16
N GLU A 90 5.88 -13.62 -12.36
CA GLU A 90 4.92 -12.91 -13.20
C GLU A 90 3.71 -13.82 -13.44
N PRO A 91 2.48 -13.28 -13.45
CA PRO A 91 1.30 -14.06 -13.76
C PRO A 91 1.58 -14.82 -15.06
N GLN A 92 1.62 -16.16 -14.99
CA GLN A 92 1.81 -16.93 -16.20
C GLN A 92 0.58 -16.66 -17.06
N GLU A 93 0.77 -15.93 -18.17
CA GLU A 93 -0.23 -15.91 -19.23
C GLU A 93 -0.51 -17.37 -19.55
N GLU A 94 -1.73 -17.83 -19.24
CA GLU A 94 -2.19 -19.17 -19.58
C GLU A 94 -1.87 -19.38 -21.06
N ARG A 95 -0.85 -20.18 -21.36
CA ARG A 95 -0.54 -20.58 -22.73
C ARG A 95 -1.73 -21.39 -23.20
N LYS A 96 -2.60 -20.73 -23.96
CA LYS A 96 -3.71 -21.36 -24.68
C LYS A 96 -3.19 -22.33 -25.73
#